data_AF-A0A137QXX7-F1
#
_entry.id   AF-A0A137QXX7-F1
#
_cell.length_a   1.000
_cell.length_b   1.000
_cell.length_c   1.000
_cell.angle_alpha   90.00
_cell.angle_beta   90.00
_cell.angle_gamma   90.00
#
_symmetry.space_group_name_H-M   'P 1'
#
loop_
_entity.id
_entity.type
_entity.pdbx_description
1 polymer ?
#
loop_
_entity_poly.entity_id
_entity_poly.type
_entity_poly.pdbx_seq_one_letter_code
_entity_poly.pdbx_strand_id
1 'polypeptide(L)'
;MLHQCIAPNQKNWISKLLAIKFAINSARSEVTGYALFFLNYGCMPCSLIWNSPSQSEFSGIRIFAQNLKNTIIQAHDSILSHWVKEVRMANRK
;
A
#
# COMPACT_ATOMS: atom_id res chain seq x y z
N MET A 1 -10.56 1.36 -18.12
CA MET A 1 -9.88 2.08 -17.02
C MET A 1 -8.37 1.84 -16.96
N LEU A 2 -7.85 0.62 -16.74
CA LEU A 2 -6.40 0.36 -16.62
C LEU A 2 -5.57 0.87 -17.82
N HIS A 3 -5.97 0.51 -19.04
CA HIS A 3 -5.30 0.96 -20.26
C HIS A 3 -5.43 2.47 -20.53
N GLN A 4 -6.41 3.15 -19.93
CA GLN A 4 -6.60 4.60 -20.10
C GLN A 4 -5.66 5.41 -19.20
N CYS A 5 -5.18 4.82 -18.10
CA CYS A 5 -4.33 5.49 -17.12
C CYS A 5 -2.82 5.21 -17.32
N ILE A 6 -2.48 4.20 -18.13
CA ILE A 6 -1.12 3.80 -18.43
C ILE A 6 -0.67 4.49 -19.71
N ALA A 7 0.56 5.03 -19.71
CA ALA A 7 1.12 5.67 -20.89
C ALA A 7 1.32 4.63 -22.02
N PRO A 8 1.29 5.04 -23.30
CA PRO A 8 1.45 4.11 -24.43
C PRO A 8 2.73 3.26 -24.36
N ASN A 9 3.78 3.78 -23.73
CA ASN A 9 5.05 3.07 -23.54
C ASN A 9 5.03 2.02 -22.43
N GLN A 10 3.91 1.87 -21.70
CA GLN A 10 3.71 0.93 -20.58
C GLN A 10 4.80 0.99 -19.50
N LYS A 11 5.50 2.11 -19.32
CA LYS A 11 6.56 2.22 -18.29
C LYS A 11 6.08 2.77 -16.95
N ASN A 12 4.97 3.49 -16.94
CA ASN A 12 4.46 4.17 -15.74
C ASN A 12 3.41 3.36 -14.95
N TRP A 13 3.13 2.11 -15.34
CA TRP A 13 2.08 1.30 -14.73
C TRP A 13 2.32 1.06 -13.23
N ILE A 14 3.58 0.85 -12.81
CA ILE A 14 3.95 0.64 -11.41
C ILE A 14 3.54 1.86 -10.58
N SER A 15 3.92 3.05 -11.04
CA SER A 15 3.56 4.30 -10.36
C SER A 15 2.05 4.46 -10.28
N LYS A 16 1.30 4.10 -11.33
CA LYS A 16 -0.17 4.25 -11.42
C LYS A 16 -0.97 3.17 -10.71
N LEU A 17 -0.37 2.02 -10.37
CA LEU A 17 -1.06 0.86 -9.82
C LEU A 17 -1.83 1.21 -8.54
N LEU A 18 -1.24 2.01 -7.66
CA LEU A 18 -1.87 2.43 -6.41
C LEU A 18 -3.14 3.27 -6.67
N ALA A 19 -3.05 4.27 -7.56
CA ALA A 19 -4.21 5.10 -7.92
C ALA A 19 -5.33 4.29 -8.56
N ILE A 20 -4.98 3.33 -9.41
CA ILE A 20 -5.95 2.45 -10.06
C ILE A 20 -6.68 1.61 -9.01
N LYS A 21 -5.94 0.97 -8.10
CA LYS A 21 -6.54 0.19 -7.00
C LYS A 21 -7.45 1.06 -6.14
N PHE A 22 -7.00 2.27 -5.79
CA PHE A 22 -7.78 3.21 -5.00
C PHE A 22 -9.08 3.58 -5.72
N ALA A 23 -9.01 3.95 -7.00
CA ALA A 23 -10.18 4.33 -7.80
C ALA A 23 -11.20 3.19 -7.92
N ILE A 24 -10.73 1.97 -8.16
CA ILE A 24 -11.61 0.78 -8.26
C ILE A 24 -12.30 0.50 -6.93
N ASN A 25 -11.56 0.51 -5.82
CA ASN A 25 -12.12 0.20 -4.51
C ASN A 25 -13.03 1.32 -3.95
N SER A 26 -12.83 2.55 -4.42
CA SER A 26 -13.67 3.69 -4.08
C SER A 26 -14.91 3.81 -4.97
N ALA A 27 -14.94 3.14 -6.11
CA ALA A 27 -16.10 3.17 -7.01
C ALA A 27 -17.30 2.47 -6.38
N ARG A 28 -18.47 3.09 -6.49
CA ARG A 28 -19.74 2.52 -6.06
C ARG A 28 -20.18 1.43 -7.05
N SER A 29 -20.50 0.25 -6.55
CA SER A 29 -21.13 -0.80 -7.37
C SER A 29 -22.61 -0.48 -7.61
N GLU A 30 -23.09 -0.68 -8.84
CA GLU A 30 -24.51 -0.50 -9.17
C GLU A 30 -25.39 -1.56 -8.50
N VAL A 31 -24.88 -2.78 -8.29
CA VAL A 31 -25.66 -3.89 -7.72
C VAL A 31 -25.83 -3.73 -6.22
N THR A 32 -24.77 -3.40 -5.49
CA THR A 32 -24.80 -3.31 -4.02
C THR A 32 -24.99 -1.88 -3.53
N GLY A 33 -24.80 -0.87 -4.37
CA GLY A 33 -24.91 0.54 -3.97
C GLY A 33 -23.77 1.04 -3.08
N TYR A 34 -22.79 0.20 -2.76
CA TYR A 34 -21.67 0.53 -1.88
C TYR A 34 -20.33 0.44 -2.61
N ALA A 35 -19.36 1.21 -2.11
CA ALA A 35 -17.97 1.07 -2.50
C ALA A 35 -17.29 -0.03 -1.68
N LEU A 36 -16.27 -0.66 -2.25
CA LEU A 36 -15.59 -1.79 -1.61
C LEU A 36 -14.84 -1.39 -0.34
N PHE A 37 -14.25 -0.18 -0.29
CA PHE A 37 -13.64 0.32 0.94
C PHE A 37 -14.65 0.44 2.08
N PHE A 38 -15.84 0.96 1.80
CA PHE A 38 -16.91 1.06 2.77
C PHE A 38 -17.35 -0.32 3.26
N LEU A 39 -17.49 -1.29 2.34
CA LEU A 39 -17.89 -2.65 2.72
C LEU A 39 -16.85 -3.37 3.60
N ASN A 40 -15.56 -3.16 3.34
CA ASN A 40 -14.50 -3.85 4.08
C ASN A 40 -14.13 -3.18 5.41
N TYR A 41 -14.24 -1.85 5.50
CA TYR A 41 -13.72 -1.08 6.64
C TYR A 41 -14.78 -0.23 7.34
N GLY A 42 -15.99 -0.13 6.81
CA GLY A 42 -17.07 0.70 7.34
C GLY A 42 -16.88 2.21 7.11
N CYS A 43 -15.81 2.63 6.44
CA CYS A 43 -15.53 4.03 6.14
C CYS A 43 -14.83 4.18 4.78
N MET A 44 -14.90 5.38 4.21
CA MET A 44 -14.12 5.72 3.03
C MET A 44 -12.76 6.30 3.43
N PRO A 45 -11.67 5.90 2.78
CA PRO A 45 -10.37 6.50 3.00
C PRO A 45 -10.33 7.95 2.49
N CYS A 46 -9.44 8.76 3.07
CA CYS A 46 -9.16 10.11 2.59
C CYS A 46 -8.72 10.11 1.12
N SER A 47 -8.94 11.23 0.43
CA SER A 47 -8.51 11.41 -0.95
C SER A 47 -7.00 11.14 -1.11
N LEU A 48 -6.65 10.40 -2.15
CA LEU A 48 -5.26 10.04 -2.42
C LEU A 48 -4.48 11.29 -2.88
N ILE A 49 -3.58 11.80 -2.03
CA ILE A 49 -2.70 12.91 -2.38
C ILE A 49 -1.60 12.38 -3.31
N TRP A 50 -1.67 12.76 -4.59
CA TRP A 50 -0.72 12.33 -5.61
C TRP A 50 0.51 13.24 -5.74
N ASN A 51 0.43 14.45 -5.20
CA ASN A 51 1.54 15.39 -5.22
C ASN A 51 2.66 14.81 -4.38
N SER A 52 3.66 14.21 -5.02
CA SER A 52 4.94 14.00 -4.38
C SER A 52 5.52 15.39 -4.16
N PRO A 53 5.68 15.85 -2.91
CA PRO A 53 6.44 17.07 -2.68
C PRO A 53 7.78 16.95 -3.40
N SER A 54 8.28 18.07 -3.95
CA SER A 54 9.61 18.07 -4.55
C SER A 54 10.61 17.50 -3.53
N GLN A 55 11.67 16.81 -3.98
CA GLN A 55 12.58 16.12 -3.04
C GLN A 55 13.17 17.07 -1.98
N SER A 56 13.17 18.38 -2.23
CA SER A 56 13.61 19.43 -1.32
C SER A 56 12.52 20.01 -0.41
N GLU A 57 11.24 19.77 -0.67
CA GLU A 57 10.14 20.47 -0.01
C GLU A 57 10.00 20.10 1.47
N PHE A 58 10.17 18.81 1.80
CA PHE A 58 10.02 18.31 3.18
C PHE A 58 11.01 17.19 3.50
N SER A 59 12.30 17.52 3.57
CA SER A 59 13.37 16.54 3.85
C SER A 59 13.17 15.78 5.17
N GLY A 60 12.74 16.46 6.23
CA GLY A 60 12.49 15.85 7.55
C GLY A 60 11.36 14.81 7.52
N ILE A 61 10.24 15.13 6.86
CA ILE A 61 9.10 14.20 6.72
C ILE A 61 9.50 12.97 5.90
N ARG A 62 10.33 13.15 4.86
CA ARG A 62 10.85 12.04 4.06
C ARG A 62 11.74 11.11 4.86
N ILE A 63 12.69 11.65 5.63
CA ILE A 63 13.58 10.86 6.49
C ILE A 63 12.75 10.08 7.51
N PHE A 64 11.76 10.74 8.13
CA PHE A 64 10.84 10.10 9.05
C PHE A 64 10.06 8.94 8.39
N ALA A 65 9.44 9.17 7.23
CA ALA A 65 8.69 8.14 6.51
C ALA A 65 9.59 6.96 6.08
N GLN A 66 10.83 7.24 5.66
CA GLN A 66 11.79 6.21 5.30
C GLN A 66 12.22 5.39 6.52
N ASN A 67 12.46 6.05 7.66
CA ASN A 67 12.78 5.37 8.92
C ASN A 67 11.60 4.50 9.37
N LEU A 68 10.38 5.03 9.34
CA LEU A 68 9.16 4.27 9.67
C LEU A 68 9.03 3.02 8.79
N LYS A 69 9.22 3.17 7.48
CA LYS A 69 9.19 2.04 6.53
C LYS A 69 10.26 1.00 6.89
N ASN A 70 11.48 1.43 7.17
CA ASN A 70 12.57 0.54 7.55
C ASN A 70 12.27 -0.21 8.86
N THR A 71 11.72 0.49 9.87
CA THR A 71 11.33 -0.11 11.14
C THR A 71 10.23 -1.16 10.97
N ILE A 72 9.22 -0.90 10.14
CA ILE A 72 8.15 -1.87 9.85
C ILE A 72 8.73 -3.13 9.19
N ILE A 73 9.63 -2.97 8.21
CA ILE A 73 10.29 -4.10 7.54
C ILE A 73 11.13 -4.90 8.55
N GLN A 74 11.91 -4.23 9.40
CA GLN A 74 12.72 -4.89 10.43
C GLN A 74 11.86 -5.65 11.46
N ALA A 75 10.72 -5.08 11.86
CA ALA A 75 9.78 -5.75 12.76
C ALA A 75 9.20 -7.00 12.11
N HIS A 76 8.80 -6.91 10.84
CA HIS A 76 8.31 -8.04 10.07
C HIS A 76 9.35 -9.17 9.94
N ASP A 77 10.59 -8.83 9.61
CA ASP A 77 11.68 -9.80 9.50
C ASP A 77 12.00 -10.44 10.86
N SER A 78 11.92 -9.67 11.94
CA SER A 78 12.08 -10.17 13.31
C SER A 78 10.99 -11.17 13.67
N ILE A 79 9.74 -10.89 13.32
CA ILE A 79 8.61 -11.83 13.49
C ILE A 79 8.87 -13.10 12.69
N LEU A 80 9.16 -13.02 11.40
CA LEU A 80 9.46 -14.20 10.59
C LEU A 80 10.62 -15.03 11.17
N SER A 81 11.69 -14.37 11.62
CA SER A 81 12.83 -15.06 12.25
C SER A 81 12.44 -15.81 13.53
N HIS A 82 11.53 -15.24 14.33
CA HIS A 82 11.02 -15.86 15.54
C HIS A 82 10.16 -17.09 15.20
N TRP A 83 9.28 -16.97 14.22
CA TRP A 83 8.44 -18.09 13.78
C TRP A 83 9.28 -19.25 13.24
N VAL A 84 10.34 -18.97 12.49
CA VAL A 84 11.27 -20.01 12.03
C VAL A 84 11.94 -20.73 13.22
N LYS A 85 12.30 -20.01 14.29
CA LYS A 85 12.86 -20.62 15.50
C LYS A 85 11.84 -21.49 16.24
N GLU A 86 10.63 -20.99 16.45
CA GLU A 86 9.54 -21.71 17.09
C GLU A 86 9.23 -23.02 16.34
N VAL A 87 9.06 -22.95 15.01
CA VAL A 87 8.82 -24.12 14.18
C VAL A 87 9.98 -25.12 14.25
N ARG A 88 11.24 -24.67 14.30
CA ARG A 88 12.40 -25.56 14.46
C ARG A 88 12.43 -26.23 15.83
N MET A 89 12.08 -25.51 16.90
CA MET A 89 12.05 -26.05 18.26
C MET A 89 10.88 -27.04 18.43
N ALA A 90 9.70 -26.72 17.90
CA ALA A 90 8.55 -27.60 17.91
C ALA A 90 8.79 -28.91 17.14
N ASN A 91 9.65 -28.89 16.10
CA ASN A 91 10.01 -30.05 15.31
C ASN A 91 11.29 -30.78 15.78
N ARG A 92 11.92 -30.34 16.87
CA ARG A 92 13.00 -31.11 17.50
C ARG A 92 12.39 -32.28 18.28
N LYS A 93 12.64 -33.50 17.79
CA LYS A 93 12.47 -34.74 18.55
C LYS A 93 13.54 -34.87 19.62
#